data_AF-A0A202BT78-F1
#
_entry.id   AF-A0A202BT78-F1
#
_cell.length_a   1.000
_cell.length_b   1.000
_cell.length_c   1.000
_cell.angle_alpha   90.00
_cell.angle_beta   90.00
_cell.angle_gamma   90.00
#
_symmetry.space_group_name_H-M   'P 1'
#
loop_
_entity.id
_entity.type
_entity.pdbx_description
1 polymer ?
#
loop_
_entity_poly.entity_id
_entity_poly.type
_entity_poly.pdbx_seq_one_letter_code
_entity_poly.pdbx_strand_id
1 'polypeptide(L)'
;MINKKKQAFEKVKELMKEDSTISVINSFYKENDTLRDDSIKNVIVVSLLDDIYGKSFYVYMDAETLELLYVQGPHRCIEIDEFFSN
;
A
#
# COMPACT_ATOMS: atom_id res chain seq x y z
N MET A 1 17.54 -0.46 0.13
CA MET A 1 16.24 0.17 0.45
C MET A 1 15.60 0.92 -0.72
N ILE A 2 16.32 1.82 -1.41
CA ILE A 2 15.79 2.60 -2.56
C ILE A 2 15.18 1.70 -3.65
N ASN A 3 15.85 0.59 -3.99
CA ASN A 3 15.36 -0.35 -5.00
C ASN A 3 14.01 -0.99 -4.64
N LYS A 4 13.85 -1.39 -3.36
CA LYS A 4 12.61 -2.05 -2.90
C LYS A 4 11.42 -1.11 -2.88
N LYS A 5 11.61 0.16 -2.53
CA LYS A 5 10.55 1.18 -2.63
C LYS A 5 10.04 1.32 -4.07
N LYS A 6 10.97 1.37 -5.03
CA LYS A 6 10.62 1.39 -6.46
C LYS A 6 9.87 0.12 -6.88
N GLN A 7 10.33 -1.06 -6.46
CA GLN A 7 9.65 -2.33 -6.75
C GLN A 7 8.24 -2.39 -6.16
N ALA A 8 8.06 -1.94 -4.91
CA ALA A 8 6.75 -1.85 -4.27
C ALA A 8 5.82 -0.89 -5.03
N PHE A 9 6.33 0.28 -5.43
CA PHE A 9 5.59 1.27 -6.20
C PHE A 9 5.10 0.68 -7.54
N GLU A 10 5.99 0.04 -8.31
CA GLU A 10 5.60 -0.58 -9.58
C GLU A 10 4.63 -1.74 -9.37
N LYS A 11 4.84 -2.60 -8.36
CA LYS A 11 3.92 -3.70 -8.05
C LYS A 11 2.50 -3.22 -7.75
N VAL A 12 2.35 -2.19 -6.91
CA VAL A 12 1.02 -1.61 -6.63
C VAL A 12 0.44 -0.95 -7.87
N LYS A 13 1.25 -0.24 -8.66
CA LYS A 13 0.80 0.35 -9.92
C LYS A 13 0.31 -0.70 -10.92
N GLU A 14 0.92 -1.88 -10.96
CA GLU A 14 0.48 -2.99 -11.79
C GLU A 14 -0.86 -3.56 -11.34
N LEU A 15 -1.08 -3.70 -10.02
CA LEU A 15 -2.37 -4.13 -9.46
C LEU A 15 -3.48 -3.12 -9.76
N MET A 16 -3.16 -1.83 -9.79
CA MET A 16 -4.12 -0.75 -10.10
C MET A 16 -4.37 -0.54 -11.60
N LYS A 17 -3.73 -1.29 -12.52
CA LYS A 17 -3.87 -1.03 -13.96
C LYS A 17 -5.31 -1.06 -14.47
N GLU A 18 -6.20 -1.73 -13.76
CA GLU A 18 -7.62 -1.87 -14.11
C GLU A 18 -8.49 -0.75 -13.50
N ASP A 19 -7.99 -0.03 -12.48
CA ASP A 19 -8.71 1.04 -11.81
C ASP A 19 -8.14 2.42 -12.18
N SER A 20 -8.77 3.07 -13.17
CA SER A 20 -8.41 4.41 -13.63
C SER A 20 -8.75 5.53 -12.64
N THR A 21 -9.41 5.21 -11.53
CA THR A 21 -9.90 6.18 -10.54
C THR A 21 -8.94 6.37 -9.37
N ILE A 22 -7.92 5.52 -9.27
CA ILE A 22 -6.94 5.56 -8.19
C ILE A 22 -5.53 5.83 -8.74
N SER A 23 -4.92 6.89 -8.24
CA SER A 23 -3.57 7.32 -8.56
C SER A 23 -2.56 6.85 -7.51
N VAL A 24 -1.47 6.22 -7.95
CA VAL A 24 -0.32 5.91 -7.08
C VAL A 24 0.57 7.15 -6.94
N ILE A 25 0.74 7.65 -5.71
CA ILE A 25 1.39 8.93 -5.46
C ILE A 25 2.89 8.76 -5.15
N ASN A 26 3.23 7.96 -4.16
CA ASN A 26 4.61 7.75 -3.73
C ASN A 26 4.77 6.45 -2.92
N SER A 27 6.00 6.04 -2.65
CA SER A 27 6.33 4.99 -1.69
C SER A 27 7.41 5.43 -0.71
N PHE A 28 7.29 5.00 0.55
CA PHE A 28 8.27 5.29 1.58
C PHE A 28 8.48 4.08 2.49
N TYR A 29 9.64 4.06 3.16
CA TYR A 29 10.02 2.98 4.06
C TYR A 29 9.79 3.44 5.50
N LYS A 30 9.29 2.55 6.34
CA LYS A 30 9.19 2.75 7.78
C LYS A 30 9.89 1.59 8.49
N GLU A 31 10.71 1.94 9.47
CA GLU A 31 11.40 0.98 10.33
C GLU A 31 10.58 0.70 11.58
N ASN A 32 10.51 -0.56 12.01
CA ASN A 32 9.81 -0.98 13.24
C ASN A 32 8.37 -0.43 13.37
N ASP A 33 7.61 -0.43 12.27
CA ASP A 33 6.22 0.03 12.30
C ASP A 33 5.36 -1.01 13.05
N THR A 34 4.49 -0.54 13.93
CA THR A 34 3.52 -1.39 14.62
C THR A 34 2.33 -1.61 13.70
N LEU A 35 2.08 -2.86 13.32
CA LEU A 35 1.00 -3.25 12.43
C LEU A 35 -0.30 -3.46 13.21
N ARG A 36 -1.41 -3.65 12.49
CA ARG A 36 -2.75 -3.81 13.08
C ARG A 36 -2.91 -5.04 13.98
N ASP A 37 -2.03 -6.04 13.83
CA ASP A 37 -1.98 -7.26 14.63
C ASP A 37 -0.98 -7.17 15.79
N ASP A 38 -0.57 -5.94 16.14
CA ASP A 38 0.44 -5.60 17.14
C ASP A 38 1.86 -6.14 16.85
N SER A 39 2.08 -6.72 15.66
CA SER A 39 3.42 -7.13 15.23
C SER A 39 4.26 -5.91 14.84
N ILE A 40 5.58 -5.98 15.05
CA ILE A 40 6.53 -4.93 14.67
C ILE A 40 7.31 -5.41 13.46
N LYS A 41 7.23 -4.66 12.35
CA LYS A 41 7.94 -5.00 11.11
C LYS A 41 8.49 -3.76 10.41
N ASN A 42 9.54 -4.00 9.62
CA ASN A 42 9.97 -3.03 8.62
C ASN A 42 9.01 -3.11 7.42
N VAL A 43 8.43 -1.98 7.04
CA VAL A 43 7.43 -1.93 5.97
C VAL A 43 7.77 -0.90 4.90
N ILE A 44 7.27 -1.16 3.70
CA ILE A 44 7.15 -0.16 2.65
C ILE A 44 5.68 0.19 2.52
N VAL A 45 5.39 1.48 2.58
CA VAL A 45 4.05 2.01 2.45
C VAL A 45 3.93 2.70 1.11
N VAL A 46 2.93 2.32 0.32
CA VAL A 46 2.61 2.97 -0.96
C VAL A 46 1.33 3.80 -0.78
N SER A 47 1.44 5.09 -1.03
CA SER A 47 0.31 6.03 -0.94
C SER A 47 -0.48 6.04 -2.23
N LEU A 48 -1.80 5.91 -2.11
CA LEU A 48 -2.78 5.98 -3.17
C LEU A 48 -3.74 7.16 -2.92
N LEU A 49 -4.26 7.72 -4.00
CA LEU A 49 -5.32 8.74 -3.98
C LEU A 49 -6.46 8.27 -4.88
N ASP A 50 -7.66 8.22 -4.33
CA ASP A 50 -8.90 8.11 -5.11
C ASP A 50 -9.23 9.50 -5.65
N ASP A 51 -9.18 9.63 -6.97
CA ASP A 51 -9.34 10.88 -7.70
C ASP A 51 -10.81 11.32 -7.79
N ILE A 52 -11.77 10.43 -7.52
CA ILE A 52 -13.21 10.75 -7.50
C ILE A 52 -13.58 11.41 -6.18
N TYR A 53 -13.19 10.80 -5.07
CA TYR A 53 -13.61 11.24 -3.73
C TYR A 53 -12.51 11.99 -2.96
N GLY A 54 -11.30 12.10 -3.52
CA GLY A 54 -10.16 12.77 -2.91
C GLY A 54 -9.66 12.05 -1.64
N LYS A 55 -9.86 10.73 -1.55
CA LYS A 55 -9.53 9.94 -0.35
C LYS A 55 -8.17 9.27 -0.50
N SER A 56 -7.36 9.31 0.54
CA SER A 56 -6.06 8.64 0.55
C SER A 56 -6.16 7.23 1.12
N PHE A 57 -5.44 6.31 0.49
CA PHE A 57 -5.27 4.94 0.96
C PHE A 57 -3.78 4.63 1.03
N TYR A 58 -3.40 3.68 1.88
CA TYR A 58 -2.01 3.29 2.07
C TYR A 58 -1.89 1.77 2.00
N VAL A 59 -1.16 1.26 1.02
CA VAL A 59 -0.85 -0.16 0.91
C VAL A 59 0.38 -0.45 1.76
N TYR A 60 0.23 -1.31 2.75
CA TYR A 60 1.31 -1.76 3.61
C TYR A 60 1.93 -3.03 3.03
N MET A 61 3.25 -3.06 2.93
CA MET A 61 4.00 -4.17 2.38
C MET A 61 5.17 -4.53 3.28
N ASP A 62 5.48 -5.80 3.40
CA ASP A 62 6.69 -6.26 4.07
C ASP A 62 7.93 -5.74 3.33
N ALA A 63 8.84 -5.06 4.02
CA ALA A 63 10.01 -4.48 3.37
C ALA A 63 11.08 -5.51 2.97
N GLU A 64 11.02 -6.72 3.50
CA GLU A 64 11.92 -7.82 3.15
C GLU A 64 11.40 -8.59 1.95
N THR A 65 10.15 -9.02 1.99
CA THR A 65 9.56 -9.94 1.00
C THR A 65 8.75 -9.23 -0.09
N LEU A 66 8.35 -7.96 0.11
CA LEU A 66 7.37 -7.25 -0.72
C LEU A 66 6.01 -7.93 -0.77
N GLU A 67 5.70 -8.75 0.23
CA GLU A 67 4.36 -9.29 0.47
C GLU A 67 3.39 -8.14 0.80
N LEU A 68 2.20 -8.18 0.21
CA LEU A 68 1.14 -7.22 0.48
C LEU A 68 0.47 -7.62 1.80
N LEU A 69 0.42 -6.71 2.77
CA LEU A 69 -0.10 -7.01 4.10
C LEU A 69 -1.57 -6.62 4.23
N TYR A 70 -1.88 -5.35 3.97
CA TYR A 70 -3.24 -4.80 4.01
C TYR A 70 -3.26 -3.40 3.39
N VAL A 71 -4.46 -2.87 3.17
CA VAL A 71 -4.67 -1.47 2.81
C VAL A 71 -5.26 -0.72 4.00
N GLN A 72 -4.62 0.37 4.41
CA GLN A 72 -5.19 1.31 5.36
C GLN A 72 -5.99 2.36 4.59
N GLY A 73 -7.31 2.32 4.72
CA GLY A 73 -8.20 3.37 4.23
C GLY A 73 -8.47 4.46 5.29
N PRO A 74 -9.25 5.49 4.93
CA PRO A 74 -9.53 6.63 5.80
C PRO A 74 -10.22 6.30 7.12
N HIS A 75 -11.00 5.21 7.15
CA HIS A 75 -11.83 4.84 8.31
C HIS A 75 -11.65 3.40 8.77
N ARG A 76 -10.90 2.57 8.03
CA ARG A 76 -10.72 1.15 8.36
C ARG A 76 -9.49 0.55 7.66
N CYS A 77 -9.01 -0.55 8.22
CA CYS A 77 -8.18 -1.50 7.46
C CYS A 77 -9.07 -2.26 6.47
N ILE A 78 -8.54 -2.55 5.30
CA ILE A 78 -9.17 -3.28 4.21
C ILE A 78 -8.22 -4.41 3.82
N GLU A 79 -8.73 -5.62 3.64
CA GLU A 79 -7.91 -6.72 3.14
C GLU A 79 -7.44 -6.43 1.71
N ILE A 80 -6.25 -6.94 1.36
CA ILE A 80 -5.69 -6.75 0.01
C ILE A 80 -6.67 -7.24 -1.04
N ASP A 81 -7.19 -8.47 -0.88
CA ASP A 81 -8.11 -9.06 -1.85
C ASP A 81 -9.39 -8.20 -1.96
N GLU A 82 -9.98 -7.75 -0.85
CA GLU A 82 -11.16 -6.89 -0.89
C GLU A 82 -10.92 -5.55 -1.62
N PHE A 83 -9.71 -4.99 -1.53
CA PHE A 83 -9.38 -3.73 -2.16
C PHE A 83 -9.14 -3.86 -3.67
N PHE A 84 -8.47 -4.93 -4.12
CA PHE A 84 -8.10 -5.14 -5.52
C PHE A 84 -9.05 -6.08 -6.30
N SER A 85 -10.15 -6.56 -5.70
CA SER A 85 -11.11 -7.48 -6.36
C SER A 85 -12.18 -6.80 -7.24
N ASN A 86 -12.11 -5.49 -7.45
CA ASN A 86 -13.09 -4.75 -8.25
C ASN A 86 -12.68 -4.61 -9.72
#